data_AF-A0A1R3KEV8-F1
#
_entry.id   AF-A0A1R3KEV8-F1
#
_cell.length_a   1.000
_cell.length_b   1.000
_cell.length_c   1.000
_cell.angle_alpha   90.00
_cell.angle_beta   90.00
_cell.angle_gamma   90.00
#
_symmetry.space_group_name_H-M   'P 1'
#
loop_
_entity.id
_entity.type
_entity.pdbx_description
1 polymer ?
#
loop_
_entity_poly.entity_id
_entity_poly.type
_entity_poly.pdbx_seq_one_letter_code
_entity_poly.pdbx_strand_id
1 'polypeptide(L)'
;MGFHLILLLWLLQTAASQEANEIGCEEICGNVTIPSPFGIEPGCHLNSWFRVTCIETVDGRKPFISSIGLELLGSYTDAAVMVNTSVTYHNCSDKVNKGNAAYNQDAEIR
;
A
#
# COMPACT_ATOMS: atom_id res chain seq x y z
N MET A 1 39.78 23.61 34.59
CA MET A 1 39.11 24.08 33.35
C MET A 1 39.37 23.04 32.25
N GLY A 2 38.63 21.94 32.18
CA GLY A 2 38.99 20.85 31.24
C GLY A 2 37.98 19.72 31.09
N PHE A 3 37.16 19.47 32.12
CA PHE A 3 36.10 18.44 32.05
C PHE A 3 34.88 18.85 31.22
N HIS A 4 34.68 20.15 30.97
CA HIS A 4 33.57 20.64 30.16
C HIS A 4 33.72 20.33 28.65
N LEU A 5 34.95 20.12 28.16
CA LEU A 5 35.19 19.74 26.76
C LEU A 5 34.70 18.31 26.45
N ILE A 6 34.66 17.42 27.45
CA ILE A 6 34.27 16.02 27.26
C ILE A 6 32.75 15.90 27.11
N LEU A 7 31.96 16.74 27.81
CA LEU A 7 30.50 16.77 27.68
C LEU A 7 30.03 17.28 26.31
N LEU A 8 30.76 18.21 25.69
CA LEU A 8 30.42 18.76 24.37
C LEU A 8 30.59 17.73 23.25
N LEU A 9 31.46 16.73 23.44
CA LEU A 9 31.72 15.68 22.45
C LEU A 9 30.62 14.60 22.40
N TRP A 10 29.78 14.49 23.43
CA TRP A 10 28.66 13.55 23.48
C TRP A 10 27.37 14.09 22.87
N LEU A 11 27.25 15.41 22.72
CA LEU A 11 26.08 16.03 22.08
C LEU A 11 26.09 15.88 20.55
N LEU A 12 27.20 15.40 19.96
CA LEU A 12 27.28 15.00 18.56
C LEU A 12 26.83 13.54 18.32
N GLN A 13 26.06 12.95 19.25
CA GLN A 13 25.33 11.71 18.96
C GLN A 13 24.20 12.01 17.98
N THR A 14 24.62 12.02 16.71
CA THR A 14 23.91 11.58 15.52
C THR A 14 22.42 11.40 15.78
N ALA A 15 21.65 12.44 15.48
CA ALA A 15 20.36 12.18 14.87
C ALA A 15 20.68 11.49 13.54
N ALA A 16 20.84 10.17 13.57
CA ALA A 16 20.42 9.38 12.43
C ALA A 16 18.90 9.57 12.41
N SER A 17 18.47 10.69 11.81
CA SER A 17 17.21 10.68 11.10
C SER A 17 17.25 9.39 10.31
N GLN A 18 16.28 8.53 10.57
CA GLN A 18 15.94 7.50 9.62
C GLN A 18 15.60 8.29 8.36
N GLU A 19 16.62 8.57 7.54
CA GLU A 19 16.43 8.81 6.13
C GLU A 19 15.79 7.51 5.69
N ALA A 20 14.46 7.54 5.66
CA ALA A 20 13.64 6.52 5.07
C ALA A 20 14.12 6.47 3.63
N ASN A 21 15.12 5.61 3.42
CA ASN A 21 15.72 5.20 2.18
C ASN A 21 15.03 5.86 0.98
N GLU A 22 15.42 7.09 0.64
CA GLU A 22 15.00 7.76 -0.61
C GLU A 22 15.79 7.14 -1.78
N ILE A 23 15.94 5.82 -1.74
CA ILE A 23 16.52 4.95 -2.76
C ILE A 23 15.63 3.70 -2.80
N GLY A 24 14.53 3.78 -3.58
CA GLY A 24 14.10 2.61 -4.34
C GLY A 24 13.00 1.73 -3.75
N CYS A 25 11.86 2.31 -3.36
CA CYS A 25 10.59 1.56 -3.32
C CYS A 25 9.61 2.02 -4.42
N GLU A 26 10.14 2.47 -5.56
CA GLU A 26 9.34 2.63 -6.77
C GLU A 26 9.18 1.26 -7.42
N GLU A 27 8.12 0.56 -7.04
CA GLU A 27 7.80 -0.76 -7.56
C GLU A 27 6.69 -0.66 -8.61
N ILE A 28 6.86 -1.36 -9.73
CA ILE A 28 5.90 -1.36 -10.84
C ILE A 28 5.45 -2.80 -11.12
N CYS A 29 4.15 -2.99 -11.27
CA CYS A 29 3.56 -4.25 -11.71
C CYS A 29 2.62 -3.99 -12.89
N GLY A 30 2.99 -4.50 -14.07
CA GLY A 30 2.27 -4.19 -15.29
C GLY A 30 2.37 -2.70 -15.61
N ASN A 31 1.23 -2.00 -15.58
CA ASN A 31 1.15 -0.56 -15.83
C ASN A 31 0.78 0.25 -14.57
N VAL A 32 0.94 -0.35 -13.38
CA VAL A 32 0.60 0.25 -12.10
C VAL A 32 1.86 0.47 -11.28
N THR A 33 2.14 1.73 -10.95
CA THR A 33 3.13 2.09 -9.93
C THR A 33 2.50 1.86 -8.55
N ILE A 34 3.19 1.10 -7.71
CA ILE A 34 2.71 0.72 -6.38
C ILE A 34 3.08 1.84 -5.40
N PRO A 35 2.08 2.50 -4.79
CA PRO A 35 2.35 3.58 -3.86
C PRO A 35 2.65 3.03 -2.46
N SER A 36 3.49 3.73 -1.71
CA SER A 36 3.56 3.56 -0.25
C SER A 36 2.16 3.71 0.36
N PRO A 37 1.79 2.95 1.40
CA PRO A 37 2.59 1.96 2.15
C PRO A 37 2.61 0.54 1.56
N PHE A 38 2.17 0.35 0.31
CA PHE A 38 2.12 -0.94 -0.37
C PHE A 38 3.45 -1.25 -1.07
N GLY A 39 3.78 -2.54 -1.18
CA GLY A 39 5.01 -2.96 -1.85
C GLY A 39 5.14 -4.48 -2.04
N ILE A 40 5.95 -4.89 -3.00
CA ILE A 40 6.22 -6.29 -3.36
C ILE A 40 7.39 -6.82 -2.53
N GLU A 41 8.51 -6.09 -2.56
CA GLU A 41 9.76 -6.49 -1.93
C GLU A 41 9.73 -6.25 -0.41
N PRO A 42 10.46 -7.07 0.36
CA PRO A 42 10.64 -6.83 1.79
C PRO A 42 11.25 -5.44 2.05
N GLY A 43 10.62 -4.67 2.93
CA GLY A 43 11.05 -3.30 3.25
C GLY A 43 10.38 -2.20 2.42
N CYS A 44 9.66 -2.55 1.35
CA CYS A 44 8.87 -1.61 0.55
C CYS A 44 7.37 -1.59 0.89
N HIS A 45 6.94 -2.44 1.82
CA HIS A 45 5.61 -2.39 2.41
C HIS A 45 5.69 -2.16 3.91
N LEU A 46 4.72 -1.43 4.47
CA LEU A 46 4.70 -1.08 5.90
C LEU A 46 4.62 -2.31 6.81
N ASN A 47 3.83 -3.31 6.44
CA ASN A 47 3.73 -4.61 7.09
C ASN A 47 3.03 -5.62 6.16
N SER A 48 2.85 -6.86 6.62
CA SER A 48 2.28 -7.95 5.81
C SER A 48 0.90 -7.66 5.21
N TRP A 49 0.10 -6.76 5.82
CA TRP A 49 -1.20 -6.36 5.28
C TRP A 49 -1.11 -5.57 3.98
N PHE A 50 0.00 -4.82 3.82
CA PHE A 50 0.29 -3.97 2.67
C PHE A 50 1.14 -4.66 1.61
N ARG A 51 1.46 -5.95 1.79
CA ARG A 51 2.23 -6.72 0.82
C ARG A 51 1.45 -6.90 -0.47
N VAL A 52 2.07 -6.57 -1.60
CA VAL A 52 1.53 -6.76 -2.95
C VAL A 52 2.14 -7.99 -3.59
N THR A 53 1.32 -8.76 -4.30
CA THR A 53 1.78 -9.85 -5.17
C THR A 53 1.47 -9.47 -6.61
N CYS A 54 2.48 -9.51 -7.47
CA CYS A 54 2.33 -9.23 -8.91
C CYS A 54 2.06 -10.55 -9.66
N ILE A 55 0.82 -10.73 -10.09
CA ILE A 55 0.31 -11.99 -10.70
C ILE A 55 0.25 -11.84 -12.22
N GLU A 56 0.66 -12.88 -12.95
CA GLU A 56 0.49 -12.96 -14.40
C GLU A 56 -0.94 -13.41 -14.74
N THR A 57 -1.65 -12.62 -15.54
CA THR A 57 -3.02 -12.89 -15.99
C THR A 57 -3.10 -12.89 -17.52
N VAL A 58 -4.25 -13.27 -18.07
CA VAL A 58 -4.50 -13.23 -19.53
C VAL A 58 -4.35 -11.82 -20.12
N ASP A 59 -4.58 -10.78 -19.32
CA ASP A 59 -4.48 -9.38 -19.73
C ASP A 59 -3.12 -8.75 -19.36
N GLY A 60 -2.15 -9.55 -18.88
CA GLY A 60 -0.83 -9.10 -18.43
C GLY A 60 -0.62 -9.19 -16.92
N ARG A 61 0.47 -8.59 -16.42
CA ARG A 61 0.82 -8.60 -14.99
C ARG A 61 -0.03 -7.61 -14.21
N LYS A 62 -0.64 -8.05 -13.10
CA LYS A 62 -1.55 -7.25 -12.27
C LYS A 62 -1.17 -7.33 -10.78
N PRO A 63 -1.15 -6.20 -10.06
CA PRO A 63 -0.84 -6.19 -8.62
C PRO A 63 -2.08 -6.53 -7.79
N PHE A 64 -1.91 -7.38 -6.78
CA PHE A 64 -2.95 -7.73 -5.81
C PHE A 64 -2.46 -7.54 -4.37
N ILE A 65 -3.28 -6.93 -3.52
CA ILE A 65 -3.02 -6.81 -2.09
C ILE A 65 -3.18 -8.19 -1.47
N SER A 66 -2.09 -8.74 -0.95
CA SER A 66 -1.99 -10.16 -0.59
C SER A 66 -2.91 -10.55 0.58
N SER A 67 -3.23 -9.61 1.46
CA SER A 67 -4.06 -9.84 2.65
C SER A 67 -5.55 -10.01 2.36
N ILE A 68 -6.03 -9.35 1.30
CA ILE A 68 -7.46 -9.26 0.96
C ILE A 68 -7.78 -9.75 -0.46
N GLY A 69 -6.75 -10.05 -1.27
CA GLY A 69 -6.90 -10.57 -2.63
C GLY A 69 -7.50 -9.56 -3.62
N LEU A 70 -7.44 -8.26 -3.34
CA LEU A 70 -7.99 -7.22 -4.21
C LEU A 70 -6.93 -6.67 -5.17
N GLU A 71 -7.33 -6.43 -6.42
CA GLU A 71 -6.48 -5.83 -7.44
C GLU A 71 -6.23 -4.34 -7.13
N LEU A 72 -4.97 -3.91 -7.17
CA LEU A 72 -4.57 -2.52 -6.99
C LEU A 72 -4.60 -1.82 -8.36
N LEU A 73 -5.49 -0.87 -8.54
CA LEU A 73 -5.67 -0.17 -9.83
C LEU A 73 -4.72 1.03 -9.96
N GLY A 74 -4.33 1.61 -8.83
CA GLY A 74 -3.39 2.73 -8.74
C GLY A 74 -3.59 3.55 -7.47
N SER A 75 -2.87 4.67 -7.38
CA SER A 75 -3.06 5.69 -6.36
C SER A 75 -4.05 6.76 -6.83
N TYR A 76 -4.93 7.24 -5.94
CA TYR A 76 -5.75 8.43 -6.17
C TYR A 76 -5.16 9.67 -5.47
N THR A 77 -4.57 9.48 -4.28
CA THR A 77 -3.82 10.49 -3.52
C THR A 77 -2.65 9.84 -2.79
N ASP A 78 -1.77 10.64 -2.20
CA ASP A 78 -0.59 10.21 -1.43
C ASP A 78 -0.89 9.14 -0.35
N ALA A 79 -2.14 9.02 0.11
CA ALA A 79 -2.55 8.10 1.17
C ALA A 79 -3.69 7.13 0.80
N ALA A 80 -4.09 7.04 -0.48
CA ALA A 80 -5.25 6.25 -0.90
C ALA A 80 -4.99 5.45 -2.18
N VAL A 81 -5.36 4.17 -2.15
CA VAL A 81 -5.35 3.27 -3.33
C VAL A 81 -6.75 2.88 -3.76
N MET A 82 -6.92 2.74 -5.08
CA MET A 82 -8.13 2.20 -5.68
C MET A 82 -8.02 0.70 -5.85
N VAL A 83 -9.08 -0.01 -5.50
CA VAL A 83 -9.19 -1.45 -5.70
C VAL A 83 -10.47 -1.83 -6.43
N ASN A 84 -10.39 -2.92 -7.21
CA ASN A 84 -11.57 -3.49 -7.86
C ASN A 84 -12.28 -4.46 -6.89
N THR A 85 -13.42 -4.03 -6.34
CA THR A 85 -14.23 -4.86 -5.43
C THR A 85 -15.66 -5.03 -5.92
N SER A 86 -16.23 -6.21 -5.69
CA SER A 86 -17.64 -6.49 -5.90
C SER A 86 -18.42 -6.37 -4.60
N VAL A 87 -19.33 -5.41 -4.50
CA VAL A 87 -20.15 -5.27 -3.29
C VAL A 87 -21.27 -6.30 -3.30
N THR A 88 -21.28 -7.18 -2.30
CA THR A 88 -22.38 -8.12 -2.05
C THR A 88 -23.20 -7.64 -0.87
N TYR A 89 -24.44 -7.22 -1.13
CA TYR A 89 -25.35 -6.78 -0.06
C TYR A 89 -26.01 -7.98 0.61
N HIS A 90 -25.59 -8.29 1.84
CA HIS A 90 -26.29 -9.23 2.70
C HIS A 90 -27.37 -8.47 3.49
N ASN A 91 -28.64 -8.59 3.08
CA ASN A 91 -29.82 -7.87 3.61
C ASN A 91 -30.09 -6.47 3.02
N CYS A 92 -30.08 -6.32 1.70
CA CYS A 92 -30.93 -5.30 1.08
C CYS A 92 -32.40 -5.71 1.27
N SER A 93 -33.05 -5.19 2.31
CA SER A 93 -34.49 -5.37 2.50
C SER A 93 -35.28 -4.34 1.70
N ASP A 94 -34.98 -4.21 0.41
CA ASP A 94 -35.78 -3.45 -0.53
C ASP A 94 -36.22 -4.36 -1.67
N LYS A 95 -37.53 -4.32 -1.95
CA LYS A 95 -38.18 -5.17 -2.95
C LYS A 95 -37.75 -4.76 -4.35
N VAL A 96 -36.59 -5.25 -4.78
CA VAL A 96 -36.13 -5.18 -6.17
C VAL A 96 -35.76 -6.60 -6.61
N ASN A 97 -36.15 -6.92 -7.84
CA ASN A 97 -36.06 -8.24 -8.45
C ASN A 97 -34.71 -8.92 -8.21
N LYS A 98 -34.78 -10.20 -7.80
CA LYS A 98 -33.64 -11.09 -7.52
C LYS A 98 -32.74 -11.25 -8.75
N GLY A 99 -31.79 -10.33 -8.89
CA GLY A 99 -30.54 -10.54 -9.59
C GLY A 99 -29.42 -10.24 -8.61
N ASN A 100 -28.46 -11.17 -8.47
CA ASN A 100 -27.18 -10.94 -7.82
C ASN A 100 -26.39 -9.93 -8.66
N ALA A 101 -26.71 -8.64 -8.49
CA ALA A 101 -26.03 -7.57 -9.18
C ALA A 101 -24.70 -7.32 -8.46
N ALA A 102 -23.61 -7.87 -9.01
CA ALA A 102 -22.26 -7.49 -8.66
C ALA A 102 -21.98 -6.14 -9.33
N TYR A 103 -21.96 -5.07 -8.52
CA TYR A 103 -21.47 -3.78 -8.98
C TYR A 103 -20.00 -3.65 -8.61
N ASN A 104 -19.15 -3.38 -9.60
CA ASN A 104 -17.78 -2.96 -9.37
C ASN A 104 -17.84 -1.53 -8.83
N GLN A 105 -17.34 -1.33 -7.61
CA GLN A 105 -17.23 -0.01 -7.01
C GLN A 105 -15.78 0.26 -6.65
N ASP A 106 -15.32 1.47 -6.93
CA ASP A 106 -14.01 1.93 -6.50
C ASP A 106 -14.01 2.10 -4.98
N ALA A 107 -13.25 1.26 -4.29
CA ALA A 107 -13.08 1.37 -2.84
C ALA A 107 -11.71 1.98 -2.51
N GLU A 108 -11.69 2.87 -1.52
CA GLU A 108 -10.49 3.49 -0.96
C GLU A 108 -10.01 2.71 0.26
N ILE A 109 -8.74 2.34 0.27
CA ILE A 109 -8.07 1.77 1.45
C ILE A 109 -7.11 2.82 2.02
N ARG A 110 -7.28 3.17 3.30
CA ARG A 110 -6.41 4.05 4.09
C ARG A 110 -5.59 3.25 5.09
#